data_AF-A0A645D1C3-F1
#
_entry.id   AF-A0A645D1C3-F1
#
_cell.length_a   1.000
_cell.length_b   1.000
_cell.length_c   1.000
_cell.angle_alpha   90.00
_cell.angle_beta   90.00
_cell.angle_gamma   90.00
#
_symmetry.space_group_name_H-M   'P 1'
#
loop_
_entity.id
_entity.type
_entity.pdbx_description
1 polymer ?
#
loop_
_entity_poly.entity_id
_entity_poly.type
_entity_poly.pdbx_seq_one_letter_code
_entity_poly.pdbx_strand_id
1 'polypeptide(L)'
;MLKKRLVIAAACILLVSVALILGFGRKIASGEPKAVNEFEKQDDEDIEATIDQLTQAVLENDIELVNKIIESKSVDINGKDSEEKYPIEMVLVMNNCDMAKILLEAGADPYVITSGGKSVYDIATKEGSEHLKDVFKEYAK
;
A
#
# COMPACT_ATOMS: atom_id res chain seq x y z
N MET A 1 -2.05 -1.67 41.94
CA MET A 1 -2.48 -1.88 40.54
C MET A 1 -3.29 -3.18 40.40
N LEU A 2 -4.53 -3.31 40.91
CA LEU A 2 -5.31 -4.55 40.70
C LEU A 2 -6.85 -4.43 40.87
N LYS A 3 -7.45 -3.23 40.73
CA LYS A 3 -8.91 -3.05 40.95
C LYS A 3 -9.70 -2.39 39.79
N LYS A 4 -9.11 -2.22 38.60
CA LYS A 4 -9.81 -1.60 37.46
C LYS A 4 -10.17 -2.54 36.29
N ARG A 5 -9.82 -3.83 36.36
CA ARG A 5 -10.09 -4.81 35.27
C ARG A 5 -11.31 -5.72 35.50
N LEU A 6 -11.98 -5.63 36.64
CA LEU A 6 -13.09 -6.55 36.99
C LEU A 6 -14.49 -5.98 36.72
N VAL A 7 -14.65 -4.67 36.48
CA VAL A 7 -15.97 -4.04 36.27
C VAL A 7 -16.44 -4.13 34.81
N ILE A 8 -15.52 -4.34 33.85
CA ILE A 8 -15.86 -4.28 32.41
C ILE A 8 -16.35 -5.65 31.89
N ALA A 9 -15.99 -6.77 32.52
CA ALA A 9 -16.41 -8.11 32.07
C ALA A 9 -17.84 -8.50 32.52
N ALA A 10 -18.43 -7.82 33.50
CA ALA A 10 -19.74 -8.18 34.06
C ALA A 10 -20.92 -7.41 33.46
N ALA A 11 -20.68 -6.31 32.72
CA ALA A 11 -21.74 -5.48 32.14
C ALA A 11 -22.22 -5.96 30.74
N CYS A 12 -21.39 -6.68 30.00
CA CYS A 12 -21.70 -7.09 28.62
C CYS A 12 -22.50 -8.40 28.50
N ILE A 13 -22.59 -9.20 29.56
CA ILE A 13 -23.32 -10.48 29.54
C ILE A 13 -24.81 -10.31 29.89
N LEU A 14 -25.19 -9.21 30.56
CA LEU A 14 -26.59 -8.96 30.95
C LEU A 14 -27.43 -8.23 29.89
N LEU A 15 -26.83 -7.66 28.84
CA LEU A 15 -27.57 -6.91 27.81
C LEU A 15 -28.08 -7.80 26.66
N VAL A 16 -27.52 -9.00 26.49
CA VAL A 16 -27.93 -9.92 25.41
C VAL A 16 -29.18 -10.73 25.78
N SER A 17 -29.54 -10.86 27.06
CA SER A 17 -30.64 -11.72 27.51
C SER A 17 -32.01 -11.04 27.64
N VAL A 18 -32.10 -9.71 27.57
CA VAL A 18 -33.39 -8.98 27.71
C VAL A 18 -34.06 -8.69 26.36
N ALA A 19 -33.33 -8.73 25.25
CA ALA A 19 -33.84 -8.39 23.91
C ALA A 19 -34.66 -9.51 23.23
N LEU A 20 -34.67 -10.73 23.76
CA LEU A 20 -35.41 -11.87 23.16
C LEU A 20 -36.83 -12.07 23.71
N ILE A 21 -37.28 -11.29 24.70
CA ILE A 21 -38.55 -11.57 25.42
C ILE A 21 -39.72 -10.63 25.04
N LEU A 22 -39.53 -9.56 24.27
CA LEU A 22 -40.64 -8.66 23.91
C LEU A 22 -40.79 -8.53 22.39
N GLY A 23 -41.55 -9.46 21.81
CA GLY A 23 -42.03 -9.35 20.44
C GLY A 23 -42.92 -8.12 20.25
N PHE A 24 -42.48 -7.18 19.40
CA PHE A 24 -43.35 -6.22 18.73
C PHE A 24 -42.83 -6.00 17.31
N GLY A 25 -43.58 -6.50 16.33
CA GLY A 25 -43.39 -6.15 14.94
C GLY A 25 -43.63 -4.65 14.72
N ARG A 26 -42.71 -3.99 14.01
CA ARG A 26 -42.95 -2.69 13.39
C ARG A 26 -42.11 -2.57 12.11
N LYS A 27 -42.81 -2.79 10.99
CA LYS A 27 -42.80 -2.03 9.74
C LYS A 27 -41.48 -1.38 9.31
N ILE A 28 -40.91 -1.96 8.24
CA ILE A 28 -39.99 -1.33 7.29
C ILE A 28 -40.53 0.02 6.78
N ALA A 29 -39.74 1.08 6.90
CA ALA A 29 -39.63 2.18 5.93
C ALA A 29 -38.58 3.22 6.37
N SER A 30 -37.74 3.57 5.40
CA SER A 30 -37.07 4.87 5.16
C SER A 30 -35.96 5.35 6.11
N GLY A 31 -34.73 5.36 5.58
CA GLY A 31 -33.70 6.34 5.90
C GLY A 31 -32.34 5.75 6.29
N GLU A 32 -31.34 5.83 5.40
CA GLU A 32 -29.93 5.74 5.82
C GLU A 32 -29.60 6.91 6.76
N PRO A 33 -28.69 6.72 7.73
CA PRO A 33 -27.35 7.24 7.47
C PRO A 33 -26.24 6.21 7.72
N LYS A 34 -25.36 6.11 6.71
CA LYS A 34 -24.03 5.52 6.80
C LYS A 34 -23.23 6.21 7.91
N ALA A 35 -22.92 5.46 8.95
CA ALA A 35 -21.89 5.81 9.91
C ALA A 35 -21.01 4.57 10.12
N VAL A 36 -20.24 4.21 9.10
CA VAL A 36 -19.00 3.46 9.31
C VAL A 36 -17.92 4.50 9.55
N ASN A 37 -17.75 4.85 10.82
CA ASN A 37 -16.51 5.46 11.29
C ASN A 37 -15.91 4.53 12.32
N GLU A 38 -15.40 3.41 11.81
CA GLU A 38 -14.41 2.56 12.47
C GLU A 38 -13.29 2.40 11.44
N PHE A 39 -12.54 3.48 11.20
CA PHE A 39 -11.15 3.33 10.82
C PHE A 39 -10.44 2.80 12.07
N GLU A 40 -10.49 1.48 12.24
CA GLU A 40 -9.57 0.77 13.09
C GLU A 40 -8.18 1.15 12.59
N LYS A 41 -7.48 1.97 13.39
CA LYS A 41 -6.04 2.15 13.26
C LYS A 41 -5.45 0.78 13.50
N GLN A 42 -5.22 0.05 12.43
CA GLN A 42 -4.54 -1.22 12.51
C GLN A 42 -3.09 -0.92 12.86
N ASP A 43 -2.69 -1.49 13.99
CA ASP A 43 -1.52 -1.16 14.78
C ASP A 43 -0.23 -1.08 13.94
N ASP A 44 0.68 -0.22 14.44
CA ASP A 44 2.06 -0.02 14.00
C ASP A 44 2.90 -1.32 14.13
N GLU A 45 2.55 -2.37 13.39
CA GLU A 45 3.45 -3.50 13.14
C GLU A 45 4.48 -3.05 12.12
N ASP A 46 5.76 -3.07 12.51
CA ASP A 46 6.89 -2.90 11.59
C ASP A 46 6.73 -3.92 10.45
N ILE A 47 6.25 -3.48 9.29
CA ILE A 47 6.16 -4.35 8.13
C ILE A 47 7.59 -4.61 7.66
N GLU A 48 8.11 -5.78 8.01
CA GLU A 48 9.29 -6.35 7.38
C GLU A 48 8.90 -6.86 5.98
N ALA A 49 8.74 -5.93 5.05
CA ALA A 49 8.41 -6.23 3.66
C ALA A 49 9.64 -6.77 2.92
N THR A 50 9.40 -7.58 1.89
CA THR A 50 10.42 -8.05 0.95
C THR A 50 10.42 -7.21 -0.32
N ILE A 51 11.52 -7.27 -1.07
CA ILE A 51 11.61 -6.65 -2.40
C ILE A 51 10.58 -7.23 -3.39
N ASP A 52 10.27 -8.53 -3.31
CA ASP A 52 9.23 -9.15 -4.14
C ASP A 52 7.84 -8.56 -3.87
N GLN A 53 7.53 -8.27 -2.59
CA GLN A 53 6.27 -7.62 -2.23
C GLN A 53 6.20 -6.19 -2.78
N LEU A 54 7.32 -5.46 -2.77
CA LEU A 54 7.38 -4.14 -3.39
C LEU A 54 7.17 -4.24 -4.90
N THR A 55 7.88 -5.14 -5.60
CA THR A 55 7.70 -5.33 -7.05
C THR A 55 6.24 -5.69 -7.38
N GLN A 56 5.64 -6.62 -6.63
CA GLN A 56 4.26 -7.02 -6.86
C GLN A 56 3.28 -5.85 -6.67
N ALA A 57 3.44 -5.08 -5.60
CA ALA A 57 2.61 -3.90 -5.36
C ALA A 57 2.76 -2.84 -6.47
N VAL A 58 3.98 -2.66 -7.00
CA VAL A 58 4.23 -1.78 -8.16
C VAL A 58 3.48 -2.29 -9.39
N LEU A 59 3.56 -3.58 -9.71
CA LEU A 59 2.86 -4.21 -10.83
C LEU A 59 1.34 -4.11 -10.73
N GLU A 60 0.81 -4.28 -9.52
CA GLU A 60 -0.62 -4.16 -9.22
C GLU A 60 -1.09 -2.69 -9.17
N ASN A 61 -0.16 -1.74 -9.24
CA ASN A 61 -0.40 -0.31 -9.04
C ASN A 61 -1.05 -0.01 -7.67
N ASP A 62 -0.70 -0.77 -6.63
CA ASP A 62 -1.15 -0.54 -5.27
C ASP A 62 -0.29 0.55 -4.61
N ILE A 63 -0.69 1.80 -4.86
CA ILE A 63 0.01 2.99 -4.37
C ILE A 63 0.08 3.03 -2.84
N GLU A 64 -0.97 2.56 -2.15
CA GLU A 64 -1.02 2.57 -0.69
C GLU A 64 0.02 1.60 -0.11
N LEU A 65 0.06 0.37 -0.64
CA LEU A 65 1.03 -0.63 -0.22
C LEU A 65 2.47 -0.23 -0.57
N VAL A 66 2.70 0.32 -1.77
CA VAL A 66 4.02 0.82 -2.18
C VAL A 66 4.52 1.88 -1.20
N ASN A 67 3.70 2.89 -0.88
CA ASN A 67 4.10 3.93 0.06
C ASN A 67 4.38 3.35 1.46
N LYS A 68 3.53 2.42 1.93
CA LYS A 68 3.72 1.77 3.24
C LYS A 68 5.04 1.00 3.32
N ILE A 69 5.42 0.29 2.24
CA ILE A 69 6.68 -0.45 2.16
C ILE A 69 7.88 0.50 2.10
N ILE A 70 7.80 1.58 1.31
CA ILE A 70 8.87 2.58 1.23
C ILE A 70 9.09 3.27 2.59
N GLU A 71 8.00 3.61 3.29
CA GLU A 71 8.03 4.28 4.59
C GLU A 71 8.62 3.40 5.70
N SER A 72 8.45 2.07 5.62
CA SER A 72 9.05 1.14 6.60
C SER A 72 10.57 1.13 6.54
N LYS A 73 11.17 1.51 5.39
CA LYS A 73 12.62 1.49 5.13
C LYS A 73 13.25 0.10 5.35
N SER A 74 12.45 -0.96 5.33
CA SER A 74 12.92 -2.34 5.48
C SER A 74 13.46 -2.93 4.18
N VAL A 75 13.13 -2.32 3.04
CA VAL A 75 13.47 -2.78 1.70
C VAL A 75 14.50 -1.85 1.06
N ASP A 76 15.55 -2.42 0.48
CA ASP A 76 16.40 -1.69 -0.47
C ASP A 76 15.64 -1.50 -1.79
N ILE A 77 15.18 -0.28 -2.06
CA ILE A 77 14.40 0.06 -3.27
C ILE A 77 15.16 -0.22 -4.58
N ASN A 78 16.49 -0.32 -4.52
CA ASN A 78 17.35 -0.66 -5.65
C ASN A 78 17.74 -2.14 -5.68
N GLY A 79 17.18 -2.95 -4.78
CA GLY A 79 17.32 -4.39 -4.77
C GLY A 79 16.65 -5.03 -5.97
N LYS A 80 17.15 -6.20 -6.36
CA LYS A 80 16.49 -7.08 -7.31
C LYS A 80 15.55 -8.03 -6.59
N ASP A 81 14.39 -8.25 -7.18
CA ASP A 81 13.47 -9.31 -6.77
C ASP A 81 13.97 -10.71 -7.17
N SER A 82 13.16 -11.73 -6.86
CA SER A 82 13.44 -13.13 -7.17
C SER A 82 13.45 -13.44 -8.68
N GLU A 83 12.96 -12.54 -9.53
CA GLU A 83 13.05 -12.61 -11.00
C GLU A 83 14.22 -11.78 -11.56
N GLU A 84 15.13 -11.33 -10.69
CA GLU A 84 16.26 -10.46 -11.00
C GLU A 84 15.88 -9.09 -11.58
N LYS A 85 14.66 -8.60 -11.28
CA LYS A 85 14.13 -7.32 -11.74
C LYS A 85 14.18 -6.26 -10.65
N TYR A 86 14.34 -5.01 -11.05
CA TYR A 86 14.23 -3.88 -10.13
C TYR A 86 12.78 -3.41 -10.06
N PRO A 87 12.27 -2.95 -8.90
CA PRO A 87 10.91 -2.38 -8.82
C PRO A 87 10.68 -1.26 -9.84
N ILE A 88 11.67 -0.38 -10.04
CA ILE A 88 11.59 0.71 -11.02
C ILE A 88 11.54 0.21 -12.48
N GLU A 89 11.98 -1.03 -12.78
CA GLU A 89 11.87 -1.59 -14.13
C GLU A 89 10.40 -1.83 -14.52
N MET A 90 9.53 -2.14 -13.56
CA MET A 90 8.12 -2.49 -13.82
C MET A 90 7.34 -1.34 -14.44
N VAL A 91 7.69 -0.10 -14.12
CA VAL A 91 7.00 1.10 -14.65
C VAL A 91 7.18 1.25 -16.16
N LEU A 92 8.23 0.65 -16.74
CA LEU A 92 8.48 0.66 -18.18
C LEU A 92 7.41 -0.12 -18.94
N VAL A 93 7.03 -1.28 -18.42
CA VAL A 93 6.02 -2.17 -19.04
C VAL A 93 4.62 -1.57 -18.89
N MET A 94 4.34 -0.98 -17.73
CA MET A 94 3.04 -0.37 -17.42
C MET A 94 2.87 1.03 -18.02
N ASN A 95 3.97 1.67 -18.43
CA ASN A 95 4.04 3.09 -18.79
C ASN A 95 3.41 4.01 -17.73
N ASN A 96 3.66 3.71 -16.46
CA ASN A 96 3.02 4.35 -15.32
C ASN A 96 3.88 5.49 -14.76
N CYS A 97 3.55 6.72 -15.15
CA CYS A 97 4.32 7.92 -14.78
C CYS A 97 4.23 8.24 -13.29
N ASP A 98 3.08 8.02 -12.66
CA ASP A 98 2.88 8.36 -11.24
C ASP A 98 3.64 7.39 -10.34
N MET A 99 3.58 6.09 -10.66
CA MET A 99 4.40 5.10 -9.95
C MET A 99 5.90 5.32 -10.16
N ALA A 100 6.32 5.74 -11.36
CA ALA A 100 7.71 6.10 -11.62
C ALA A 100 8.15 7.27 -10.71
N LYS A 101 7.34 8.32 -10.58
CA LYS A 101 7.64 9.44 -9.68
C LYS A 101 7.78 8.99 -8.23
N ILE A 102 6.83 8.18 -7.72
CA ILE A 102 6.89 7.68 -6.34
C ILE A 102 8.21 6.97 -6.06
N LEU A 103 8.61 6.03 -6.93
CA LEU A 103 9.85 5.29 -6.75
C LEU A 103 11.09 6.19 -6.86
N LEU A 104 11.11 7.11 -7.83
CA LEU A 104 12.22 8.05 -8.02
C LEU A 104 12.37 9.05 -6.86
N GLU A 105 11.27 9.58 -6.35
CA GLU A 105 11.22 10.45 -5.17
C GLU A 105 11.71 9.71 -3.91
N ALA A 106 11.42 8.42 -3.81
CA ALA A 106 11.90 7.53 -2.77
C ALA A 106 13.38 7.12 -2.91
N GLY A 107 14.08 7.57 -3.96
CA GLY A 107 15.50 7.31 -4.16
C GLY A 107 15.82 6.05 -4.97
N ALA A 108 14.86 5.53 -5.74
CA ALA A 108 15.17 4.54 -6.76
C ALA A 108 16.15 5.13 -7.79
N ASP A 109 17.21 4.38 -8.09
CA ASP A 109 18.24 4.74 -9.05
C ASP A 109 17.76 4.41 -10.47
N PRO A 110 17.50 5.42 -11.33
CA PRO A 110 17.09 5.17 -12.71
C PRO A 110 18.23 4.60 -13.56
N TYR A 111 19.48 4.59 -13.09
CA TYR A 111 20.64 4.11 -13.83
C TYR A 111 20.98 2.63 -13.60
N VAL A 112 20.19 1.91 -12.80
CA VAL A 112 20.35 0.45 -12.62
C VAL A 112 20.29 -0.29 -13.96
N ILE A 113 21.21 -1.24 -14.14
CA ILE A 113 21.35 -1.98 -15.39
C ILE A 113 20.45 -3.21 -15.36
N THR A 114 19.45 -3.23 -16.25
CA THR A 114 18.52 -4.34 -16.46
C THR A 114 19.24 -5.56 -17.04
N SER A 115 18.58 -6.72 -17.06
CA SER A 115 19.10 -7.92 -17.75
C SER A 115 19.32 -7.73 -19.25
N GLY A 116 18.68 -6.71 -19.86
CA GLY A 116 18.90 -6.31 -21.24
C GLY A 116 20.19 -5.49 -21.48
N GLY A 117 20.98 -5.22 -20.43
CA GLY A 117 22.26 -4.49 -20.54
C GLY A 117 22.12 -2.98 -20.75
N LYS A 118 20.91 -2.43 -20.57
CA LYS A 118 20.63 -0.99 -20.60
C LYS A 118 20.16 -0.53 -19.22
N SER A 119 20.41 0.75 -18.91
CA SER A 119 19.80 1.37 -17.74
C SER A 119 18.28 1.52 -17.91
N VAL A 120 17.54 1.60 -16.80
CA VAL A 120 16.10 1.89 -16.83
C VAL A 120 15.85 3.27 -17.46
N TYR A 121 16.69 4.26 -17.15
CA TYR A 121 16.70 5.59 -17.77
C TYR A 121 16.86 5.52 -19.30
N ASP A 122 17.82 4.73 -19.80
CA ASP A 122 18.04 4.56 -21.23
C ASP A 122 16.80 4.00 -21.94
N ILE A 123 16.15 3.01 -21.32
CA ILE A 123 14.94 2.39 -21.89
C ILE A 123 13.80 3.40 -21.87
N ALA A 124 13.52 4.02 -20.72
CA ALA A 124 12.44 5.02 -20.57
C ALA A 124 12.57 6.18 -21.57
N THR A 125 13.79 6.66 -21.82
CA THR A 125 14.03 7.84 -22.67
C THR A 125 14.10 7.54 -24.18
N LYS A 126 14.33 6.28 -24.56
CA LYS A 126 14.40 5.83 -25.97
C LYS A 126 13.11 5.13 -26.44
N GLU A 127 12.49 4.35 -25.56
CA GLU A 127 11.43 3.40 -25.90
C GLU A 127 10.11 3.71 -25.17
N GLY A 128 10.14 4.52 -24.10
CA GLY A 128 8.96 4.91 -23.31
C GLY A 128 8.08 5.99 -23.96
N SER A 129 6.93 6.26 -23.34
CA SER A 129 6.07 7.39 -23.76
C SER A 129 6.73 8.75 -23.52
N GLU A 130 6.27 9.78 -24.22
CA GLU A 130 6.76 11.16 -24.03
C GLU A 130 6.68 11.61 -22.57
N HIS A 131 5.59 11.26 -21.88
CA HIS A 131 5.39 11.62 -20.48
C HIS A 131 6.36 10.88 -19.54
N LEU A 132 6.56 9.58 -19.73
CA LEU A 132 7.48 8.80 -18.91
C LEU A 132 8.92 9.28 -19.11
N LYS A 133 9.28 9.58 -20.35
CA LYS A 133 10.57 10.18 -20.69
C LYS A 133 10.80 11.50 -19.95
N ASP A 134 9.79 12.35 -19.86
CA ASP A 134 9.93 13.63 -19.17
C ASP A 134 10.06 13.46 -17.66
N VAL A 135 9.34 12.51 -17.06
CA VAL A 135 9.55 12.11 -15.65
C VAL A 135 11.00 11.68 -15.43
N PHE A 136 11.52 10.73 -16.19
CA PHE A 136 12.88 10.23 -15.97
C PHE A 136 13.95 11.32 -16.17
N LYS A 137 13.77 12.25 -17.11
CA LYS A 137 14.68 13.39 -17.29
C LYS A 137 14.69 14.34 -16.11
N GLU A 138 13.55 14.57 -15.46
CA GLU A 138 13.44 15.43 -14.29
C GLU A 138 14.28 14.91 -13.11
N TYR A 139 14.37 13.58 -13.00
CA TYR A 139 15.08 12.88 -11.92
C TYR A 139 16.51 12.46 -12.30
N ALA A 140 16.97 12.76 -13.53
CA ALA A 140 18.35 12.56 -13.95
C ALA A 140 19.28 13.52 -13.19
N LYS A 141 20.19 12.99 -12.38
CA LYS A 141 21.20 13.77 -11.63
C LYS A 141 22.60 13.29 -11.95
#